data_AF-A0A6M0S2W9-F1
#
_entry.id   AF-A0A6M0S2W9-F1
#
_cell.length_a   1.000
_cell.length_b   1.000
_cell.length_c   1.000
_cell.angle_alpha   90.00
_cell.angle_beta   90.00
_cell.angle_gamma   90.00
#
_symmetry.space_group_name_H-M   'P 1'
#
loop_
_entity.id
_entity.type
_entity.pdbx_description
1 polymer ?
#
loop_
_entity_poly.entity_id
_entity_poly.type
_entity_poly.pdbx_seq_one_letter_code
_entity_poly.pdbx_strand_id
1 'polypeptide(L)'
;TVDSNGKLLTPPAVHLRGVVTKHSQADWDAKVYQVVTAGLRGRWNEVIDTSGNQRVIRWDGLRSRLEEEVRHFVRRELPKRYPLIVFLMQPIDTTTPLEPAQPIKKRVVAV
;
A
#
# COMPACT_ATOMS: atom_id res chain seq x y z
N THR A 1 1.66 -7.91 0.27
CA THR A 1 2.95 -7.36 0.74
C THR A 1 3.27 -6.08 0.00
N VAL A 2 3.73 -5.03 0.70
CA VAL A 2 4.02 -3.71 0.12
C VAL A 2 5.53 -3.49 0.04
N ASP A 3 6.02 -3.05 -1.11
CA ASP A 3 7.44 -2.71 -1.30
C ASP A 3 7.74 -1.25 -0.90
N SER A 4 9.04 -0.92 -0.86
CA SER A 4 9.54 0.44 -0.61
C SER A 4 9.24 1.43 -1.74
N ASN A 5 8.57 1.02 -2.82
CA ASN A 5 8.16 1.87 -3.94
C ASN A 5 6.64 2.11 -3.98
N GLY A 6 5.88 1.57 -3.03
CA GLY A 6 4.43 1.78 -2.95
C GLY A 6 3.67 0.90 -3.91
N LYS A 7 4.21 -0.29 -4.19
CA LYS A 7 3.58 -1.30 -5.02
C LYS A 7 3.30 -2.55 -4.20
N LEU A 8 2.18 -3.19 -4.52
CA LEU A 8 1.86 -4.52 -4.03
C LEU A 8 2.72 -5.54 -4.79
N LEU A 9 3.53 -6.30 -4.07
CA LEU A 9 4.29 -7.42 -4.65
C LEU A 9 3.41 -8.65 -4.89
N THR A 10 2.38 -8.79 -4.05
CA THR A 10 1.42 -9.89 -4.08
C THR A 10 0.01 -9.33 -3.94
N PRO A 11 -0.98 -9.92 -4.65
CA PRO A 11 -2.37 -9.56 -4.44
C PRO A 11 -2.77 -9.84 -2.98
N PRO A 12 -3.63 -9.01 -2.38
CA PRO A 12 -4.13 -9.24 -1.04
C PRO A 12 -5.05 -10.46 -1.05
N ALA A 13 -4.94 -11.30 -0.03
CA ALA A 13 -5.86 -12.43 0.18
C ALA A 13 -7.04 -11.98 1.06
N VAL A 14 -8.27 -12.28 0.65
CA VAL A 14 -9.48 -11.98 1.43
C VAL A 14 -10.04 -13.26 2.01
N HIS A 15 -10.31 -13.27 3.31
CA HIS A 15 -10.94 -14.40 3.99
C HIS A 15 -12.28 -13.98 4.60
N LEU A 16 -13.36 -14.44 3.99
CA LEU A 16 -14.72 -14.20 4.50
C LEU A 16 -15.14 -15.37 5.40
N ARG A 17 -15.49 -15.08 6.67
CA ARG A 17 -15.89 -16.09 7.67
C ARG A 17 -17.25 -15.71 8.26
N GLY A 18 -18.26 -16.55 8.05
CA GLY A 18 -19.63 -16.28 8.54
C GLY A 18 -20.30 -15.06 7.89
N VAL A 19 -19.69 -14.51 6.84
CA VAL A 19 -20.19 -13.33 6.12
C VAL A 19 -20.98 -13.81 4.91
N VAL A 20 -22.29 -13.60 4.94
CA VAL A 20 -23.16 -13.90 3.80
C VAL A 20 -23.04 -12.76 2.77
N THR A 21 -22.77 -13.08 1.52
CA THR A 21 -22.72 -12.10 0.41
C THR A 21 -23.30 -12.70 -0.86
N LYS A 22 -23.78 -11.86 -1.77
CA LYS A 22 -24.24 -12.28 -3.11
C LYS A 22 -23.08 -12.38 -4.12
N HIS A 23 -21.93 -11.83 -3.79
CA HIS A 23 -20.74 -11.80 -4.64
C HIS A 23 -19.88 -13.04 -4.40
N SER A 24 -19.21 -13.51 -5.45
CA SER A 24 -18.27 -14.61 -5.34
C SER A 24 -17.01 -14.18 -4.59
N GLN A 25 -16.25 -15.15 -4.08
CA GLN A 25 -14.96 -14.88 -3.43
C GLN A 25 -13.99 -14.15 -4.39
N ALA A 26 -13.97 -14.54 -5.67
CA ALA A 26 -13.12 -13.91 -6.68
C ALA A 26 -13.48 -12.43 -6.93
N ASP A 27 -14.78 -12.09 -6.89
CA ASP A 27 -15.22 -10.70 -7.01
C ASP A 27 -14.71 -9.86 -5.83
N TRP A 28 -14.75 -10.42 -4.61
CA TRP A 28 -14.21 -9.77 -3.43
C TRP A 28 -12.71 -9.55 -3.51
N ASP A 29 -11.95 -10.58 -3.90
CA ASP A 29 -10.51 -10.47 -4.09
C ASP A 29 -10.17 -9.38 -5.10
N ALA A 30 -10.88 -9.33 -6.23
CA ALA A 30 -10.68 -8.32 -7.28
C ALA A 30 -11.03 -6.90 -6.80
N LYS A 31 -12.19 -6.72 -6.15
CA LYS A 31 -12.62 -5.40 -5.65
C LYS A 31 -11.68 -4.89 -4.54
N VAL A 32 -11.28 -5.76 -3.59
CA VAL A 32 -10.34 -5.39 -2.53
C VAL A 32 -8.98 -5.04 -3.12
N TYR A 33 -8.48 -5.80 -4.11
CA TYR A 33 -7.25 -5.47 -4.81
C TYR A 33 -7.31 -4.06 -5.45
N GLN A 34 -8.42 -3.72 -6.09
CA GLN A 34 -8.61 -2.38 -6.68
C GLN A 34 -8.61 -1.28 -5.61
N VAL A 35 -9.35 -1.46 -4.52
CA VAL A 35 -9.43 -0.50 -3.42
C VAL A 35 -8.07 -0.27 -2.79
N VAL A 36 -7.35 -1.34 -2.43
CA VAL A 36 -6.02 -1.23 -1.82
C VAL A 36 -5.01 -0.61 -2.79
N THR A 37 -5.04 -0.97 -4.06
CA THR A 37 -4.14 -0.41 -5.08
C THR A 37 -4.41 1.09 -5.30
N ALA A 38 -5.68 1.49 -5.34
CA ALA A 38 -6.08 2.88 -5.49
C ALA A 38 -5.66 3.72 -4.27
N GLY A 39 -5.93 3.22 -3.06
CA GLY A 39 -5.53 3.87 -1.81
C GLY A 39 -4.02 4.02 -1.68
N LEU A 40 -3.28 2.97 -2.05
CA LEU A 40 -1.82 2.98 -2.05
C LEU A 40 -1.27 4.03 -3.01
N ARG A 41 -1.74 4.05 -4.27
CA ARG A 41 -1.27 5.03 -5.28
C ARG A 41 -1.64 6.47 -4.94
N GLY A 42 -2.86 6.69 -4.47
CA GLY A 42 -3.37 8.04 -4.21
C GLY A 42 -2.63 8.75 -3.08
N ARG A 43 -2.07 8.00 -2.13
CA ARG A 43 -1.52 8.56 -0.89
C ARG A 43 -0.09 8.19 -0.62
N TRP A 44 0.56 7.40 -1.47
CA TRP A 44 1.96 6.99 -1.29
C TRP A 44 2.88 8.16 -0.92
N ASN A 45 2.73 9.29 -1.62
CA ASN A 45 3.53 10.49 -1.40
C ASN A 45 3.30 11.18 -0.05
N GLU A 46 2.14 10.97 0.60
CA GLU A 46 1.83 11.53 1.93
C GLU A 46 2.61 10.82 3.05
N VAL A 47 3.03 9.59 2.78
CA VAL A 47 3.63 8.69 3.78
C VAL A 47 5.16 8.66 3.70
N ILE A 48 5.72 9.07 2.57
CA ILE A 48 7.17 9.20 2.40
C ILE A 48 7.61 10.51 3.03
N ASP A 49 8.52 10.39 3.98
CA ASP A 49 9.28 11.52 4.47
C ASP A 49 10.67 11.53 3.81
N THR A 50 10.93 12.58 3.05
CA THR A 50 12.22 12.84 2.39
C THR A 50 12.94 14.05 3.02
N SER A 51 12.49 14.51 4.19
CA SER A 51 13.05 15.70 4.84
C SER A 51 14.49 15.51 5.38
N GLY A 52 15.10 14.33 5.22
CA GLY A 52 16.48 14.05 5.65
C GLY A 52 17.28 13.25 4.63
N ASN A 53 18.51 12.82 4.99
CA ASN A 53 19.40 12.00 4.17
C ASN A 53 18.92 10.56 3.94
N GLN A 54 17.75 10.19 4.46
CA GLN A 54 17.16 8.86 4.34
C GLN A 54 15.68 8.98 4.00
N ARG A 55 15.23 8.08 3.12
CA ARG A 55 13.81 7.91 2.81
C ARG A 55 13.16 7.13 3.94
N VAL A 56 12.32 7.78 4.73
CA VAL A 56 11.58 7.13 5.83
C VAL A 56 10.13 6.96 5.41
N ILE A 57 9.58 5.77 5.59
CA ILE A 57 8.18 5.45 5.25
C ILE A 57 7.39 5.27 6.54
N ARG A 58 6.37 6.09 6.76
CA ARG A 58 5.47 6.00 7.93
C ARG A 58 4.41 4.89 7.76
N TRP A 59 4.79 3.63 7.90
CA TRP A 59 3.93 2.48 7.62
C TRP A 59 2.62 2.44 8.40
N ASP A 60 2.63 2.87 9.66
CA ASP A 60 1.48 2.95 10.56
C ASP A 60 0.40 3.91 10.04
N GLY A 61 0.81 5.04 9.46
CA GLY A 61 -0.10 5.96 8.77
C GLY A 61 -0.73 5.34 7.54
N LEU A 62 0.07 4.67 6.70
CA LEU A 62 -0.41 3.97 5.50
C LEU A 62 -1.40 2.85 5.86
N ARG A 63 -1.05 2.02 6.86
CA ARG A 63 -1.87 0.91 7.32
C ARG A 63 -3.24 1.40 7.79
N SER A 64 -3.25 2.38 8.69
CA SER A 64 -4.49 2.93 9.28
C SER A 64 -5.41 3.48 8.20
N ARG A 65 -4.84 4.10 7.16
CA ARG A 65 -5.61 4.68 6.07
C ARG A 65 -6.17 3.64 5.12
N LEU A 66 -5.36 2.66 4.71
CA LEU A 66 -5.81 1.55 3.88
C LEU A 66 -6.91 0.75 4.59
N GLU A 67 -6.77 0.56 5.90
CA GLU A 67 -7.81 -0.09 6.70
C GLU A 67 -9.13 0.67 6.65
N GLU A 68 -9.11 2.01 6.77
CA GLU A 68 -10.32 2.82 6.70
C GLU A 68 -10.97 2.76 5.30
N GLU A 69 -10.19 2.76 4.22
CA GLU A 69 -10.72 2.63 2.85
C GLU A 69 -11.36 1.26 2.61
N VAL A 70 -10.70 0.18 3.04
CA VAL A 70 -11.26 -1.17 2.98
C VAL A 70 -12.52 -1.26 3.84
N ARG A 71 -12.52 -0.67 5.04
CA ARG A 71 -13.69 -0.60 5.92
C ARG A 71 -14.86 0.13 5.27
N HIS A 72 -14.58 1.24 4.59
CA HIS A 72 -15.61 1.98 3.87
C HIS A 72 -16.18 1.18 2.70
N PHE A 73 -15.32 0.51 1.94
CA PHE A 73 -15.73 -0.42 0.88
C PHE A 73 -16.63 -1.54 1.42
N VAL A 74 -16.22 -2.24 2.49
CA VAL A 74 -17.01 -3.32 3.10
C VAL A 74 -18.36 -2.82 3.60
N ARG A 75 -18.42 -1.61 4.21
CA ARG A 75 -19.69 -1.00 4.66
C ARG A 75 -20.65 -0.70 3.50
N ARG A 76 -20.13 -0.34 2.33
CA ARG A 76 -20.95 -0.10 1.12
C ARG A 76 -21.49 -1.41 0.54
N GLU A 77 -20.67 -2.45 0.50
CA GLU A 77 -21.04 -3.76 -0.07
C GLU A 77 -21.94 -4.58 0.87
N LEU A 78 -21.76 -4.46 2.19
CA LEU A 78 -22.50 -5.20 3.20
C LEU A 78 -23.23 -4.24 4.17
N PRO A 79 -24.22 -3.49 3.68
CA PRO A 79 -24.98 -2.58 4.51
C PRO A 79 -25.70 -3.35 5.64
N LYS A 80 -25.76 -2.74 6.83
CA LYS A 80 -26.46 -3.24 8.03
C LYS A 80 -25.86 -4.49 8.71
N ARG A 81 -24.82 -5.12 8.17
CA ARG A 81 -24.19 -6.32 8.76
C ARG A 81 -22.93 -6.04 9.59
N TYR A 82 -22.29 -4.89 9.38
CA TYR A 82 -21.12 -4.39 10.12
C TYR A 82 -20.16 -5.49 10.59
N PRO A 83 -19.56 -6.26 9.65
CA PRO A 83 -18.67 -7.36 10.01
C PRO A 83 -17.40 -6.84 10.71
N LEU A 84 -16.78 -7.70 11.52
CA LEU A 84 -15.43 -7.47 12.02
C LEU A 84 -14.45 -7.50 10.85
N ILE A 85 -13.64 -6.45 10.70
CA ILE A 85 -12.63 -6.34 9.65
C ILE A 85 -11.26 -6.37 10.31
N VAL A 86 -10.41 -7.29 9.86
CA VAL A 86 -9.03 -7.38 10.30
C VAL A 86 -8.14 -7.13 9.09
N PHE A 87 -7.37 -6.05 9.13
CA PHE A 87 -6.43 -5.68 8.08
C PHE A 87 -4.99 -5.97 8.53
N LEU A 88 -4.35 -6.91 7.82
CA LEU A 88 -2.95 -7.27 8.02
C LEU A 88 -2.13 -6.76 6.83
N MET A 89 -1.15 -5.90 7.11
CA MET A 89 -0.20 -5.40 6.12
C MET A 89 1.21 -5.82 6.51
N GLN A 90 1.93 -6.40 5.55
CA GLN A 90 3.35 -6.71 5.68
C GLN A 90 4.16 -5.69 4.86
N PRO A 91 4.84 -4.73 5.53
CA PRO A 91 5.80 -3.87 4.88
C PRO A 91 7.12 -4.62 4.65
N ILE A 92 7.77 -4.37 3.52
CA ILE A 92 9.16 -4.76 3.30
C ILE A 92 10.01 -3.50 3.44
N ASP A 93 10.69 -3.41 4.58
CA ASP A 93 11.69 -2.39 4.82
C ASP A 93 13.01 -2.80 4.16
N THR A 94 13.14 -2.50 2.88
CA THR A 94 14.47 -2.23 2.35
C THR A 94 14.80 -0.81 2.78
N THR A 95 15.54 -0.63 3.88
CA THR A 95 16.26 0.62 4.13
C THR A 95 17.24 0.80 2.97
N THR A 96 16.78 1.40 1.88
CA THR A 96 17.64 1.77 0.76
C THR A 96 18.27 3.10 1.16
N PRO A 97 19.58 3.15 1.44
CA PRO A 97 20.26 4.43 1.60
C PRO A 97 19.98 5.23 0.32
N LEU A 98 19.61 6.51 0.46
CA LEU A 98 19.57 7.39 -0.70
C LEU A 98 20.97 7.37 -1.31
N GLU A 99 21.14 6.69 -2.45
CA GLU A 99 22.41 6.70 -3.16
C GLU A 99 22.73 8.18 -3.43
N PRO A 100 23.82 8.74 -2.86
CA PRO A 100 24.15 10.13 -3.10
C PRO A 100 24.38 10.27 -4.60
N ALA A 101 23.67 11.21 -5.22
CA ALA A 101 23.74 11.51 -6.64
C ALA A 101 25.20 11.51 -7.08
N GLN A 102 25.59 10.48 -7.84
CA GLN A 102 26.94 10.32 -8.34
C GLN A 102 27.28 11.57 -9.16
N PRO A 103 28.35 12.33 -8.83
CA PRO A 103 28.68 13.52 -9.60
C PRO A 103 29.08 13.09 -11.01
N ILE A 104 28.37 13.64 -12.00
CA ILE A 104 28.66 13.47 -13.42
C ILE A 104 30.12 13.87 -13.64
N LYS A 105 31.00 12.88 -13.85
CA LYS A 105 32.41 13.11 -14.20
C LYS A 105 32.43 13.78 -15.56
N LYS A 106 32.58 15.11 -15.59
CA LYS A 106 32.90 15.84 -16.83
C LYS A 106 34.26 15.32 -17.32
N ARG A 107 34.24 14.54 -18.39
CA ARG A 107 35.44 14.14 -19.12
C ARG A 107 35.96 15.40 -19.82
N VAL A 108 36.91 16.10 -19.19
CA VAL A 108 37.75 17.07 -19.90
C VAL A 108 38.68 16.25 -20.78
N VAL A 109 38.39 16.23 -22.08
CA VAL A 109 39.33 15.75 -23.10
C VAL A 109 40.23 16.94 -23.40
N ALA A 110 41.49 16.85 -22.98
CA ALA A 110 42.56 17.73 -23.41
C ALA A 110 43.58 16.87 -24.15
N VAL A 111 43.59 16.95 -25.48
CA VAL A 111 44.75 16.80 -26.40
C VAL A 111 44.40 17.55 -27.68
#